data_AF-A0A7V9C6V7-F1
#
_entry.id   AF-A0A7V9C6V7-F1
#
_cell.length_a   1.000
_cell.length_b   1.000
_cell.length_c   1.000
_cell.angle_alpha   90.00
_cell.angle_beta   90.00
_cell.angle_gamma   90.00
#
_symmetry.space_group_name_H-M   'P 1'
#
loop_
_entity.id
_entity.type
_entity.pdbx_description
1 polymer ?
#
loop_
_entity_poly.entity_id
_entity_poly.type
_entity_poly.pdbx_seq_one_letter_code
_entity_poly.pdbx_strand_id
1 'polypeptide(L)' 'MTDTEARYRRQDFQSDQEVRWCPGCGDYTILATVQSLLAGLDVDRHRHVFVSGIGCAARFPYYVNTYG' A
#
# COMPACT_ATOMS: atom_id res chain seq x y z
N MET A 1 18.59 -2.21 -22.01
CA MET A 1 17.74 -1.96 -20.83
C MET A 1 16.35 -2.38 -21.24
N THR A 2 16.01 -3.65 -21.03
CA THR A 2 14.71 -4.21 -21.42
C THR A 2 13.65 -3.56 -20.55
N ASP A 3 12.83 -2.71 -21.16
CA ASP A 3 11.63 -2.15 -20.58
C ASP A 3 10.69 -3.32 -20.26
N THR A 4 10.73 -3.77 -19.01
CA THR A 4 9.82 -4.78 -18.50
C THR A 4 8.59 -4.01 -18.07
N GLU A 5 7.49 -4.14 -18.81
CA GLU A 5 6.22 -3.57 -18.40
C GLU A 5 5.95 -3.96 -16.95
N ALA A 6 5.73 -2.97 -16.08
CA ALA A 6 5.52 -3.21 -14.66
C ALA A 6 4.30 -4.12 -14.47
N ARG A 7 4.53 -5.32 -13.94
CA ARG A 7 3.49 -6.35 -13.70
C ARG A 7 2.34 -5.83 -12.82
N TYR A 8 2.65 -4.89 -11.94
CA TYR A 8 1.69 -4.28 -11.03
C TYR A 8 1.66 -2.76 -11.19
N ARG A 9 0.50 -2.18 -10.91
CA ARG A 9 0.25 -0.74 -10.79
C ARG A 9 -0.05 -0.40 -9.34
N ARG A 10 0.07 0.89 -9.01
CA ARG A 10 -0.28 1.40 -7.66
C ARG A 10 -1.69 0.97 -7.23
N GLN A 11 -2.65 0.97 -8.16
CA GLN A 11 -4.04 0.60 -7.89
C GLN A 11 -4.19 -0.85 -7.43
N ASP A 12 -3.31 -1.76 -7.87
CA ASP A 12 -3.37 -3.17 -7.46
C ASP A 12 -3.08 -3.36 -5.96
N PHE A 13 -2.41 -2.38 -5.33
CA PHE A 13 -2.10 -2.34 -3.91
C PHE A 13 -3.05 -1.47 -3.09
N GLN A 14 -4.11 -0.91 -3.71
CA GLN A 14 -5.16 -0.17 -3.01
C GLN A 14 -6.28 -1.08 -2.54
N SER A 15 -6.72 -0.91 -1.30
CA SER A 15 -7.95 -1.55 -0.81
C SER A 15 -9.19 -0.79 -1.29
N ASP A 16 -10.35 -1.43 -1.15
CA ASP A 16 -11.67 -0.81 -1.28
C ASP A 16 -12.12 -0.04 -0.03
N GLN A 17 -11.38 -0.18 1.08
CA GLN A 17 -11.70 0.46 2.35
C GLN A 17 -11.48 1.97 2.31
N GLU A 18 -12.44 2.71 2.86
CA GLU A 18 -12.34 4.16 3.04
C GLU A 18 -11.30 4.52 4.10
N VAL A 19 -10.39 5.44 3.77
CA VAL A 19 -9.32 5.88 4.67
C VAL A 19 -9.86 6.87 5.70
N ARG A 20 -9.84 6.47 6.97
CA ARG A 20 -10.37 7.23 8.11
C ARG A 20 -9.34 8.06 8.86
N TRP A 21 -8.32 8.58 8.18
CA TRP A 21 -7.37 9.53 8.76
C TRP A 21 -7.92 10.95 8.69
N CYS A 22 -7.42 11.84 9.55
CA CYS A 22 -7.85 13.24 9.54
C CYS A 22 -7.42 13.93 8.23
N PRO A 23 -8.20 14.87 7.68
CA PRO A 23 -7.77 15.66 6.53
C PRO A 23 -6.41 16.32 6.78
N GLY A 24 -5.47 16.17 5.84
CA GLY A 24 -4.10 16.69 5.99
C GLY A 24 -3.15 15.79 6.78
N CYS A 25 -3.56 14.59 7.20
CA CYS A 25 -2.68 13.64 7.87
C CYS A 25 -1.53 13.18 6.93
N GLY A 26 -0.31 13.11 7.44
CA GLY A 26 0.86 12.65 6.67
C GLY A 26 0.79 11.17 6.25
N ASP A 27 -0.02 10.36 6.95
CA ASP A 27 -0.17 8.93 6.66
C ASP A 27 -0.71 8.68 5.24
N TYR A 28 -1.48 9.62 4.66
CA TYR A 28 -1.93 9.56 3.27
C TYR A 28 -0.75 9.53 2.28
N THR A 29 0.27 10.35 2.52
CA THR A 29 1.47 10.39 1.68
C THR A 29 2.26 9.10 1.83
N ILE A 30 2.40 8.59 3.06
CA ILE A 30 3.10 7.32 3.32
C ILE A 30 2.40 6.18 2.57
N LEU A 31 1.07 6.09 2.67
CA LEU A 31 0.26 5.08 1.97
C LEU A 31 0.44 5.16 0.46
N ALA A 32 0.36 6.35 -0.13
CA ALA A 32 0.51 6.53 -1.56
C ALA A 32 1.90 6.13 -2.07
N THR A 33 2.94 6.53 -1.33
CA THR A 33 4.33 6.20 -1.66
C THR A 33 4.59 4.69 -1.55
N VAL A 34 4.13 4.04 -0.47
CA VAL A 34 4.30 2.59 -0.30
C VAL A 34 3.59 1.82 -1.41
N GLN A 35 2.34 2.14 -1.73
CA GLN A 35 1.63 1.48 -2.83
C GLN A 35 2.35 1.63 -4.19
N SER A 36 3.00 2.78 -4.41
CA SER A 36 3.78 3.04 -5.63
C SER A 36 5.09 2.25 -5.64
N LEU A 37 5.74 2.14 -4.47
CA LEU A 37 6.94 1.34 -4.29
C LEU A 37 6.66 -0.14 -4.55
N LEU A 38 5.60 -0.69 -3.93
CA LEU A 38 5.22 -2.10 -4.09
C LEU A 38 4.97 -2.47 -5.55
N ALA A 39 4.36 -1.58 -6.33
CA ALA A 39 4.16 -1.75 -7.76
C ALA A 39 5.47 -1.91 -8.55
N GLY A 40 6.57 -1.32 -8.06
CA GLY A 40 7.89 -1.41 -8.67
C GLY A 40 8.78 -2.56 -8.18
N LEU A 41 8.37 -3.32 -7.15
CA LEU A 41 9.22 -4.37 -6.55
C LEU A 41 9.16 -5.72 -7.29
N ASP A 42 8.23 -5.89 -8.24
CA ASP A 42 7.97 -7.16 -8.96
C ASP A 42 7.82 -8.39 -8.02
N VAL A 43 7.16 -8.20 -6.88
CA VAL A 43 6.83 -9.26 -5.93
C VAL A 43 5.32 -9.45 -5.88
N ASP A 44 4.86 -10.70 -5.84
CA ASP A 44 3.43 -10.98 -5.77
C ASP A 44 2.77 -10.40 -4.51
N ARG A 45 1.55 -9.89 -4.64
CA ARG A 45 0.80 -9.28 -3.52
C ARG A 45 0.63 -10.22 -2.31
N HIS A 46 0.39 -11.51 -2.57
CA HIS A 46 0.21 -12.53 -1.53
C HIS A 46 1.51 -12.87 -0.78
N ARG A 47 2.67 -12.35 -1.23
CA ARG A 47 3.97 -12.52 -0.58
C ARG A 47 4.36 -11.32 0.29
N HIS A 48 3.48 -10.33 0.40
CA HIS A 48 3.64 -9.19 1.30
C HIS A 48 2.73 -9.35 2.52
N VAL A 49 3.26 -8.97 3.68
CA VAL A 49 2.50 -8.89 4.93
C VAL A 49 2.78 -7.55 5.60
N PHE A 50 1.71 -6.85 5.98
CA PHE A 50 1.80 -5.63 6.79
C PHE A 50 1.30 -5.93 8.19
N VAL A 51 2.16 -5.69 9.19
CA VAL A 51 1.82 -5.89 10.61
C VAL A 51 1.89 -4.53 11.30
N SER A 52 0.86 -4.21 12.06
CA SER A 52 0.76 -2.94 12.76
C SER A 52 0.46 -3.11 14.25
N GLY A 53 0.74 -2.05 15.02
CA GLY A 53 0.42 -1.98 16.45
C GLY A 53 -0.97 -1.40 16.70
N ILE A 54 -1.09 -0.43 17.60
CA ILE A 54 -2.32 0.30 17.89
C ILE A 54 -2.11 1.79 17.65
N GLY A 55 -3.07 2.43 16.96
CA GLY A 55 -3.05 3.87 16.67
C GLY A 55 -3.66 4.23 15.33
N CYS A 56 -3.64 5.52 14.98
CA CYS A 56 -4.12 5.99 13.68
C CYS A 56 -3.34 5.34 12.52
N ALA A 57 -2.01 5.39 12.58
CA ALA A 57 -1.12 4.75 11.62
C ALA A 57 -1.31 3.22 11.57
N ALA A 58 -1.77 2.60 12.67
CA ALA A 58 -1.95 1.15 12.70
C ALA A 58 -3.08 0.64 11.79
N ARG A 59 -3.91 1.55 11.25
CA ARG A 59 -4.91 1.20 10.22
C ARG A 59 -4.29 0.95 8.84
N PHE A 60 -2.99 1.19 8.69
CA PHE A 60 -2.28 1.04 7.42
C PHE A 60 -2.54 -0.30 6.70
N PRO A 61 -2.52 -1.48 7.37
CA PRO A 61 -2.77 -2.75 6.70
C PRO A 61 -4.14 -2.83 6.03
N TYR A 62 -5.16 -2.19 6.61
CA TYR A 62 -6.51 -2.14 6.02
C TYR A 62 -6.56 -1.41 4.67
N TYR A 63 -5.57 -0.56 4.39
CA TYR A 63 -5.53 0.28 3.21
C TYR A 63 -4.60 -0.24 2.11
N VAL A 64 -4.00 -1.42 2.32
CA VAL A 64 -3.10 -2.07 1.36
C VAL A 64 -3.65 -3.44 0.98
N ASN A 65 -3.80 -3.70 -0.31
CA ASN A 65 -4.41 -4.93 -0.83
C ASN A 65 -3.41 -6.11 -0.85
N THR A 66 -3.00 -6.51 0.35
CA THR A 66 -2.05 -7.60 0.68
C THR A 66 -2.51 -8.27 1.99
N TYR A 67 -1.76 -9.23 2.54
CA TYR A 67 -2.09 -9.77 3.86
C TYR A 67 -1.77 -8.76 4.97
N GLY A 68 -2.67 -8.65 5.96
CA GLY A 68 -2.53 -7.75 7.11
C GLY A 68 -3.86 -7.28 7.66
#